data_AF-A0A382QQL6-F1
#
_entry.id   AF-A0A382QQL6-F1
#
_cell.length_a   1.000
_cell.length_b   1.000
_cell.length_c   1.000
_cell.angle_alpha   90.00
_cell.angle_beta   90.00
_cell.angle_gamma   90.00
#
_symmetry.space_group_name_H-M   'P 1'
#
loop_
_entity.id
_entity.type
_entity.pdbx_description
1 polymer ?
#
loop_
_entity_poly.entity_id
_entity_poly.type
_entity_poly.pdbx_seq_one_letter_code
_entity_poly.pdbx_strand_id
1 'polypeptide(L)'
;VKAFRVLRYRIDIFSIVAVFLALGVQLTAFWIALPWYTVFLILLLVRQVNLVEHNHAPLNIFYNRFLNETLGFICFLSNGTPYQFYTVHHVQNHHAYNQRFDDNEQDWSSMFGFSTSRYPDQPVGQMYYFLSFPIITICHSLIYILRRPDSPIFKRFVRTMVVFSICCAALIAIDPMGFFFFFALPWIVVSFGLGDNNYNHHHGCKMTNEYDS
;
A
#
# COMPACT_ATOMS: atom_id res chain seq x y z
N VAL A 1 -4.56 14.61 -35.45
CA VAL A 1 -4.32 13.23 -34.95
C VAL A 1 -4.51 13.23 -33.44
N LYS A 2 -5.66 12.77 -32.93
CA LYS A 2 -5.85 12.50 -31.49
C LYS A 2 -5.01 11.27 -31.15
N ALA A 3 -3.72 11.48 -30.90
CA ALA A 3 -2.85 10.42 -30.43
C ALA A 3 -3.50 9.80 -29.18
N PHE A 4 -3.66 8.48 -29.19
CA PHE A 4 -4.17 7.70 -28.07
C PHE A 4 -3.42 8.08 -26.80
N ARG A 5 -4.02 8.95 -25.99
CA ARG A 5 -3.42 9.39 -24.74
C ARG A 5 -3.65 8.27 -23.73
N VAL A 6 -2.64 7.42 -23.55
CA VAL A 6 -2.71 6.25 -22.65
C VAL A 6 -2.78 6.70 -21.18
N LEU A 7 -2.03 7.74 -20.84
CA LEU A 7 -1.98 8.38 -19.52
C LEU A 7 -3.04 9.47 -19.35
N ARG A 8 -3.64 9.58 -18.17
CA ARG A 8 -4.47 10.74 -17.81
C ARG A 8 -3.62 11.99 -17.74
N TYR A 9 -2.55 11.97 -16.95
CA TYR A 9 -1.61 13.08 -16.85
C TYR A 9 -0.22 12.66 -17.35
N ARG A 10 0.41 13.52 -18.14
CA ARG A 10 1.75 13.23 -18.69
C ARG A 10 2.80 13.07 -17.59
N ILE A 11 2.61 13.78 -16.47
CA ILE A 11 3.49 13.73 -15.30
C ILE A 11 3.51 12.34 -14.64
N ASP A 12 2.44 11.54 -14.80
CA ASP A 12 2.35 10.20 -14.23
C ASP A 12 3.38 9.22 -14.81
N ILE A 13 4.09 9.61 -15.88
CA ILE A 13 5.23 8.83 -16.39
C ILE A 13 6.30 8.62 -15.32
N PHE A 14 6.52 9.59 -14.43
CA PHE A 14 7.50 9.45 -13.34
C PHE A 14 7.08 8.41 -12.32
N SER A 15 5.78 8.34 -11.99
CA SER A 15 5.20 7.30 -11.14
C SER A 15 5.41 5.91 -11.74
N ILE A 16 5.17 5.77 -13.04
CA ILE A 16 5.37 4.51 -13.77
C ILE A 16 6.85 4.12 -13.74
N VAL A 17 7.74 5.05 -14.09
CA VAL A 17 9.20 4.80 -14.08
C VAL A 17 9.67 4.37 -12.69
N ALA A 18 9.21 5.03 -11.62
CA ALA A 18 9.56 4.66 -10.25
C ALA A 18 9.15 3.22 -9.90
N VAL A 19 7.93 2.81 -10.28
CA VAL A 19 7.42 1.46 -10.02
C VAL A 19 8.21 0.39 -10.80
N PHE A 20 8.45 0.62 -12.09
CA PHE A 20 9.23 -0.31 -12.91
C PHE A 20 10.71 -0.35 -12.50
N LEU A 21 11.29 0.77 -12.07
CA LEU A 21 12.65 0.82 -11.55
C LEU A 21 12.77 0.01 -10.26
N ALA A 22 11.82 0.17 -9.33
CA ALA A 22 11.82 -0.58 -8.07
C ALA A 22 11.80 -2.10 -8.31
N LEU A 23 10.80 -2.59 -9.07
CA LEU A 23 10.70 -4.02 -9.37
C LEU A 23 11.88 -4.51 -10.21
N GLY A 24 12.36 -3.70 -11.17
CA GLY A 24 13.52 -4.02 -11.99
C GLY A 24 14.79 -4.21 -11.17
N VAL A 25 15.04 -3.34 -10.19
CA VAL A 25 16.16 -3.47 -9.26
C VAL A 25 16.00 -4.69 -8.35
N GLN A 26 14.79 -4.97 -7.83
CA GLN A 26 14.53 -6.17 -7.02
C GLN A 26 14.81 -7.46 -7.80
N LEU A 27 14.30 -7.56 -9.03
CA LEU A 27 14.52 -8.72 -9.90
C LEU A 27 15.99 -8.83 -10.31
N THR A 28 16.66 -7.72 -10.63
CA THR A 28 18.09 -7.73 -10.98
C THR A 28 18.93 -8.19 -9.80
N ALA A 29 18.64 -7.68 -8.60
CA ALA A 29 19.31 -8.09 -7.36
C ALA A 29 19.13 -9.58 -7.11
N PHE A 30 17.93 -10.10 -7.32
CA PHE A 30 17.60 -11.51 -7.18
C PHE A 30 18.34 -12.38 -8.20
N TRP A 31 18.24 -12.08 -9.50
CA TRP A 31 18.78 -12.95 -10.57
C TRP A 31 20.30 -12.94 -10.69
N ILE A 32 20.95 -11.80 -10.38
CA ILE A 32 22.41 -11.65 -10.45
C ILE A 32 23.05 -11.87 -9.07
N ALA A 33 22.24 -12.19 -8.04
CA ALA A 33 22.68 -12.37 -6.66
C ALA A 33 23.53 -11.18 -6.18
N LEU A 34 23.00 -9.96 -6.33
CA LEU A 34 23.67 -8.77 -5.82
C LEU A 34 23.89 -8.90 -4.29
N PRO A 35 24.86 -8.18 -3.70
CA PRO A 35 25.10 -8.25 -2.27
C PRO A 35 23.86 -7.86 -1.45
N TRP A 36 23.70 -8.46 -0.26
CA TRP A 36 22.53 -8.26 0.61
C TRP A 36 22.26 -6.78 0.93
N TYR A 37 23.30 -5.94 1.00
CA TYR A 37 23.17 -4.50 1.29
C TYR A 37 22.44 -3.72 0.18
N THR A 38 22.21 -4.32 -0.99
CA THR A 38 21.31 -3.77 -2.03
C THR A 38 19.89 -3.52 -1.48
N VAL A 39 19.52 -4.20 -0.39
CA VAL A 39 18.27 -3.98 0.33
C VAL A 39 18.05 -2.51 0.69
N PHE A 40 19.09 -1.73 1.02
CA PHE A 40 18.93 -0.31 1.37
C PHE A 40 18.44 0.53 0.20
N LEU A 41 18.95 0.26 -1.01
CA LEU A 41 18.46 0.92 -2.22
C LEU A 41 17.03 0.47 -2.53
N ILE A 42 16.74 -0.82 -2.40
CA ILE A 42 15.40 -1.37 -2.62
C ILE A 42 14.39 -0.73 -1.67
N LEU A 43 14.71 -0.57 -0.38
CA LEU A 43 13.85 0.11 0.59
C LEU A 43 13.50 1.54 0.16
N LEU A 44 14.47 2.30 -0.35
CA LEU A 44 14.23 3.65 -0.86
C LEU A 44 13.29 3.65 -2.08
N LEU A 45 13.46 2.69 -2.99
CA LEU A 45 12.62 2.57 -4.18
C LEU A 45 11.21 2.08 -3.86
N VAL A 46 11.06 1.08 -2.98
CA VAL A 46 9.76 0.53 -2.55
C VAL A 46 8.96 1.58 -1.76
N ARG A 47 9.63 2.50 -1.04
CA ARG A 47 8.96 3.67 -0.46
C ARG A 47 8.31 4.53 -1.55
N GLN A 48 8.97 4.75 -2.69
CA GLN A 48 8.38 5.49 -3.81
C GLN A 48 7.19 4.73 -4.42
N VAL A 49 7.26 3.41 -4.51
CA VAL A 49 6.13 2.56 -4.95
C VAL A 49 4.90 2.79 -4.07
N ASN A 50 5.07 2.86 -2.75
CA ASN A 50 3.96 3.15 -1.83
C ASN A 50 3.35 4.54 -2.02
N LEU A 51 4.17 5.55 -2.30
CA LEU A 51 3.67 6.89 -2.64
C LEU A 51 2.92 6.90 -3.97
N VAL A 52 3.39 6.14 -4.96
CA VAL A 52 2.68 5.96 -6.23
C VAL A 52 1.35 5.26 -5.99
N GLU A 53 1.33 4.20 -5.19
CA GLU A 53 0.11 3.46 -4.86
C GLU A 53 -0.90 4.32 -4.08
N HIS A 54 -0.43 5.13 -3.13
CA HIS A 54 -1.22 6.13 -2.40
C HIS A 54 -2.01 7.03 -3.34
N ASN A 55 -1.38 7.51 -4.41
CA ASN A 55 -2.01 8.42 -5.37
C ASN A 55 -2.83 7.67 -6.43
N HIS A 56 -2.38 6.48 -6.83
CA HIS A 56 -3.03 5.65 -7.84
C HIS A 56 -4.37 5.08 -7.36
N ALA A 57 -4.49 4.78 -6.06
CA ALA A 57 -5.71 4.25 -5.45
C ALA A 57 -6.94 5.17 -5.61
N PRO A 58 -6.88 6.47 -5.26
CA PRO A 58 -7.98 7.41 -5.51
C PRO A 58 -8.04 7.88 -6.97
N LEU A 59 -6.89 7.94 -7.67
CA LEU A 59 -6.80 8.49 -9.02
C LEU A 59 -6.01 7.58 -9.97
N ASN A 60 -6.76 6.87 -10.82
CA ASN A 60 -6.17 6.01 -11.86
C ASN A 60 -5.19 6.79 -12.77
N ILE A 61 -3.97 6.29 -12.93
CA ILE A 61 -2.94 6.84 -13.83
C ILE A 61 -3.33 6.69 -15.31
N PHE A 62 -3.93 5.57 -15.68
CA PHE A 62 -4.31 5.27 -17.07
C PHE A 62 -5.81 5.51 -17.31
N TYR A 63 -6.19 5.79 -18.56
CA TYR A 63 -7.60 5.69 -18.97
C TYR A 63 -8.06 4.24 -19.08
N ASN A 64 -7.15 3.33 -19.42
CA ASN A 64 -7.43 1.91 -19.60
C ASN A 64 -7.42 1.16 -18.25
N ARG A 65 -8.51 0.43 -17.97
CA ARG A 65 -8.66 -0.32 -16.72
C ARG A 65 -7.62 -1.44 -16.56
N PHE A 66 -7.31 -2.18 -17.62
CA PHE A 66 -6.35 -3.27 -17.57
C PHE A 66 -4.96 -2.75 -17.18
N LEU A 67 -4.50 -1.64 -17.76
CA LEU A 67 -3.22 -1.03 -17.39
C LEU A 67 -3.17 -0.59 -15.92
N ASN A 68 -4.26 -0.06 -15.36
CA ASN A 68 -4.33 0.28 -13.94
C ASN A 68 -4.30 -0.96 -13.04
N GLU A 69 -4.98 -2.05 -13.43
CA GLU A 69 -4.94 -3.32 -12.71
C GLU A 69 -3.54 -3.96 -12.77
N THR A 70 -2.86 -3.88 -13.92
CA THR A 70 -1.47 -4.34 -14.08
C THR A 70 -0.51 -3.52 -13.23
N LEU A 71 -0.64 -2.18 -13.22
CA LEU A 71 0.22 -1.33 -12.40
C LEU A 71 0.03 -1.65 -10.90
N GLY A 72 -1.21 -1.81 -10.44
CA GLY A 72 -1.49 -2.20 -9.06
C GLY A 72 -0.88 -3.57 -8.70
N PHE A 73 -0.88 -4.52 -9.63
CA PHE A 73 -0.21 -5.81 -9.42
C PHE A 73 1.32 -5.68 -9.36
N ILE A 74 1.93 -4.82 -10.18
CA ILE A 74 3.38 -4.55 -10.14
C ILE A 74 3.76 -3.87 -8.82
N CYS A 75 2.96 -2.90 -8.35
CA CYS A 75 3.12 -2.31 -7.02
C CYS A 75 3.08 -3.41 -5.95
N PHE A 76 2.07 -4.29 -5.99
CA PHE A 76 1.93 -5.38 -5.03
C PHE A 76 3.13 -6.33 -5.04
N LEU A 77 3.66 -6.73 -6.21
CA LEU A 77 4.89 -7.52 -6.29
C LEU A 77 6.10 -6.80 -5.67
N SER A 78 6.16 -5.47 -5.79
CA SER A 78 7.30 -4.70 -5.29
C SER A 78 7.21 -4.41 -3.79
N ASN A 79 6.03 -4.11 -3.27
CA ASN A 79 5.81 -3.65 -1.89
C ASN A 79 5.06 -4.60 -0.95
N GLY A 80 4.52 -5.71 -1.46
CA GLY A 80 3.84 -6.73 -0.66
C GLY A 80 2.45 -6.34 -0.15
N THR A 81 1.91 -5.18 -0.54
CA THR A 81 0.55 -4.74 -0.16
C THR A 81 -0.42 -4.92 -1.33
N PRO A 82 -1.50 -5.72 -1.18
CA PRO A 82 -2.48 -5.86 -2.26
C PRO A 82 -3.18 -4.53 -2.56
N TYR A 83 -3.30 -4.17 -3.83
CA TYR A 83 -4.04 -2.97 -4.26
C TYR A 83 -5.48 -2.91 -3.71
N GLN A 84 -6.12 -4.07 -3.52
CA GLN A 84 -7.45 -4.15 -2.91
C GLN A 84 -7.45 -3.78 -1.43
N PHE A 85 -6.40 -4.12 -0.67
CA PHE A 85 -6.25 -3.67 0.71
C PHE A 85 -6.08 -2.15 0.74
N TYR A 86 -5.20 -1.63 -0.14
CA TYR A 86 -5.01 -0.18 -0.25
C TYR A 86 -6.33 0.54 -0.60
N THR A 87 -7.14 0.00 -1.52
CA THR A 87 -8.44 0.59 -1.85
C THR A 87 -9.42 0.58 -0.66
N VAL A 88 -9.50 -0.54 0.07
CA VAL A 88 -10.42 -0.67 1.21
C VAL A 88 -9.99 0.22 2.36
N HIS A 89 -8.72 0.13 2.76
CA HIS A 89 -8.17 0.91 3.85
C HIS A 89 -8.08 2.38 3.49
N HIS A 90 -7.37 2.74 2.43
CA HIS A 90 -7.06 4.14 2.16
C HIS A 90 -8.28 4.91 1.64
N VAL A 91 -8.99 4.38 0.63
CA VAL A 91 -10.06 5.13 -0.05
C VAL A 91 -11.41 4.96 0.63
N GLN A 92 -11.81 3.71 0.90
CA GLN A 92 -13.16 3.42 1.41
C GLN A 92 -13.29 3.61 2.91
N ASN A 93 -12.17 3.76 3.61
CA ASN A 93 -12.16 3.94 5.05
C ASN A 93 -11.48 5.23 5.46
N HIS A 94 -10.16 5.29 5.35
CA HIS A 94 -9.37 6.37 5.90
C HIS A 94 -9.75 7.73 5.28
N HIS A 95 -9.80 7.86 3.95
CA HIS A 95 -10.28 9.09 3.29
C HIS A 95 -11.77 9.35 3.48
N ALA A 96 -12.59 8.31 3.67
CA ALA A 96 -14.03 8.46 3.83
C ALA A 96 -14.39 9.06 5.20
N TYR A 97 -13.59 8.78 6.22
CA TYR A 97 -13.89 9.12 7.62
C TYR A 97 -12.85 10.02 8.26
N ASN A 98 -11.69 10.16 7.64
CA ASN A 98 -10.75 11.25 7.87
C ASN A 98 -10.29 11.37 9.32
N GLN A 99 -9.72 10.29 9.87
CA GLN A 99 -9.32 10.16 11.27
C GLN A 99 -10.47 10.20 12.29
N ARG A 100 -11.73 10.37 11.87
CA ARG A 100 -12.88 10.35 12.78
C ARG A 100 -13.13 8.92 13.26
N PHE A 101 -12.84 8.72 14.53
CA PHE A 101 -13.21 7.52 15.27
C PHE A 101 -14.20 7.94 16.34
N ASP A 102 -15.43 8.21 15.90
CA ASP A 102 -16.57 8.52 16.78
C ASP A 102 -17.26 7.23 17.22
N ASP A 103 -18.48 7.36 17.78
CA ASP A 103 -19.29 6.24 18.30
C ASP A 103 -19.58 5.13 17.26
N ASN A 104 -19.33 5.37 15.97
CA ASN A 104 -19.51 4.38 14.91
C ASN A 104 -18.20 3.72 14.43
N GLU A 105 -17.07 3.96 15.10
CA GLU A 105 -15.75 3.36 14.80
C GLU A 105 -15.31 3.52 13.33
N GLN A 106 -15.61 4.67 12.73
CA GLN A 106 -15.65 4.75 11.27
C GLN A 106 -14.26 4.63 10.63
N ASP A 107 -13.23 5.36 11.07
CA ASP A 107 -11.85 5.16 10.61
C ASP A 107 -11.06 4.21 11.53
N TRP A 108 -11.16 2.91 11.28
CA TRP A 108 -10.46 1.88 12.07
C TRP A 108 -8.94 1.97 11.99
N SER A 109 -8.38 2.80 11.11
CA SER A 109 -6.96 3.12 11.07
C SER A 109 -6.62 4.45 11.76
N SER A 110 -7.58 5.13 12.39
CA SER A 110 -7.34 6.41 13.06
C SER A 110 -6.37 6.28 14.23
N MET A 111 -5.49 7.27 14.40
CA MET A 111 -4.65 7.38 15.59
C MET A 111 -5.44 7.71 16.86
N PHE A 112 -6.73 8.02 16.72
CA PHE A 112 -7.69 8.22 17.81
C PHE A 112 -8.58 7.00 18.07
N GLY A 113 -8.33 5.88 17.36
CA GLY A 113 -9.11 4.64 17.47
C GLY A 113 -8.75 3.74 18.64
N PHE A 114 -8.05 4.26 19.65
CA PHE A 114 -7.48 3.47 20.75
C PHE A 114 -8.08 3.89 22.09
N SER A 115 -8.17 2.95 23.03
CA SER A 115 -8.80 3.18 24.35
C SER A 115 -8.17 4.30 25.18
N THR A 116 -6.90 4.63 24.93
CA THR A 116 -6.15 5.70 25.60
C THR A 116 -6.12 7.02 24.83
N SER A 117 -6.79 7.08 23.68
CA SER A 117 -6.82 8.24 22.79
C SER A 117 -8.16 8.97 22.83
N ARG A 118 -8.17 10.24 22.40
CA ARG A 118 -9.35 11.08 22.29
C ARG A 118 -9.23 11.98 21.08
N TYR A 119 -10.19 11.90 20.17
CA TYR A 119 -10.29 12.81 19.04
C TYR A 119 -10.67 14.23 19.50
N PRO A 120 -10.08 15.31 18.97
CA PRO A 120 -8.94 15.36 18.04
C PRO A 120 -7.59 15.60 18.74
N ASP A 121 -7.55 15.74 20.06
CA ASP A 121 -6.40 16.35 20.74
C ASP A 121 -5.40 15.35 21.36
N GLN A 122 -5.79 14.10 21.52
CA GLN A 122 -5.00 13.10 22.22
C GLN A 122 -4.87 11.82 21.38
N PRO A 123 -3.96 11.78 20.40
CA PRO A 123 -3.69 10.55 19.65
C PRO A 123 -2.99 9.51 20.53
N VAL A 124 -3.05 8.25 20.14
CA VAL A 124 -2.23 7.19 20.73
C VAL A 124 -0.74 7.46 20.49
N GLY A 125 0.16 6.90 21.31
CA GLY A 125 1.60 7.07 21.10
C GLY A 125 2.08 6.53 19.74
N GLN A 126 2.91 7.31 19.05
CA GLN A 126 3.41 7.01 17.69
C GLN A 126 4.04 5.62 17.55
N MET A 127 4.87 5.19 18.51
CA MET A 127 5.50 3.86 18.44
C MET A 127 4.47 2.72 18.52
N TYR A 128 3.46 2.86 19.39
CA TYR A 128 2.39 1.88 19.49
C TYR A 128 1.55 1.86 18.22
N TYR A 129 1.24 3.03 17.68
CA TYR A 129 0.54 3.17 16.41
C TYR A 129 1.31 2.53 15.26
N PHE A 130 2.58 2.89 15.09
CA PHE A 130 3.50 2.34 14.10
C PHE A 130 3.51 0.79 14.13
N LEU A 131 3.64 0.19 15.31
CA LEU A 131 3.69 -1.26 15.46
C LEU A 131 2.34 -1.97 15.24
N SER A 132 1.23 -1.31 15.55
CA SER A 132 -0.12 -1.90 15.43
C SER A 132 -0.76 -1.69 14.06
N PHE A 133 -0.39 -0.61 13.36
CA PHE A 133 -1.00 -0.19 12.10
C PHE A 133 -1.05 -1.29 11.03
N PRO A 134 0.04 -1.96 10.63
CA PRO A 134 -0.03 -2.98 9.58
C PRO A 134 -0.95 -4.15 9.95
N ILE A 135 -1.02 -4.50 11.23
CA ILE A 135 -1.89 -5.58 11.73
C ILE A 135 -3.35 -5.16 11.59
N ILE A 136 -3.68 -3.94 12.04
CA ILE A 136 -5.01 -3.37 11.95
C ILE A 136 -5.45 -3.28 10.48
N THR A 137 -4.65 -2.61 9.62
CA THR A 137 -4.88 -2.45 8.15
C THR A 137 -5.15 -3.77 7.45
N ILE A 138 -4.33 -4.78 7.70
CA ILE A 138 -4.50 -6.11 7.09
C ILE A 138 -5.77 -6.79 7.59
N CYS A 139 -5.97 -6.89 8.91
CA CYS A 139 -7.08 -7.66 9.48
C CYS A 139 -8.44 -7.11 9.06
N HIS A 140 -8.66 -5.80 9.18
CA HIS A 140 -9.93 -5.19 8.82
C HIS A 140 -10.16 -5.18 7.31
N SER A 141 -9.13 -4.95 6.48
CA SER A 141 -9.26 -5.08 5.01
C SER A 141 -9.65 -6.49 4.61
N LEU A 142 -9.02 -7.49 5.22
CA LEU A 142 -9.30 -8.89 4.95
C LEU A 142 -10.73 -9.26 5.37
N ILE A 143 -11.16 -8.89 6.58
CA ILE A 143 -12.53 -9.12 7.06
C ILE A 143 -13.54 -8.44 6.14
N TYR A 144 -13.27 -7.19 5.73
CA TYR A 144 -14.13 -6.45 4.79
C TYR A 144 -14.32 -7.23 3.49
N ILE A 145 -13.23 -7.75 2.91
CA ILE A 145 -13.28 -8.48 1.64
C ILE A 145 -13.95 -9.84 1.81
N LEU A 146 -13.60 -10.61 2.84
CA LEU A 146 -14.12 -11.96 3.09
C LEU A 146 -15.62 -11.98 3.41
N ARG A 147 -16.15 -10.92 4.02
CA ARG A 147 -17.60 -10.78 4.27
C ARG A 147 -18.42 -10.49 3.01
N ARG A 148 -17.78 -10.38 1.84
CA ARG A 148 -18.43 -10.03 0.56
C ARG A 148 -18.00 -10.96 -0.58
N PRO A 149 -18.21 -12.29 -0.46
CA PRO A 149 -17.68 -13.28 -1.42
C PRO A 149 -18.16 -13.08 -2.87
N ASP A 150 -19.36 -12.54 -3.09
CA ASP A 150 -19.89 -12.32 -4.44
C ASP A 150 -19.45 -11.00 -5.09
N SER A 151 -18.77 -10.14 -4.32
CA SER A 151 -18.42 -8.80 -4.76
C SER A 151 -17.29 -8.78 -5.81
N PRO A 152 -17.25 -7.77 -6.70
CA PRO A 152 -16.14 -7.59 -7.64
C PRO A 152 -14.78 -7.39 -6.95
N ILE A 153 -14.74 -6.87 -5.71
CA ILE A 153 -13.48 -6.71 -4.98
C ILE A 153 -12.95 -8.05 -4.48
N PHE A 154 -13.81 -8.93 -3.98
CA PHE A 154 -13.42 -10.29 -3.56
C PHE A 154 -12.85 -11.09 -4.74
N LYS A 155 -13.57 -11.14 -5.87
CA LYS A 155 -13.10 -11.87 -7.06
C LYS A 155 -11.75 -11.36 -7.56
N ARG A 156 -11.55 -10.04 -7.56
CA ARG A 156 -10.25 -9.42 -7.92
C ARG A 156 -9.17 -9.74 -6.89
N PHE A 157 -9.48 -9.67 -5.60
CA PHE A 157 -8.55 -9.99 -4.52
C PHE A 157 -8.06 -11.45 -4.64
N VAL A 158 -8.98 -12.42 -4.75
CA VAL A 158 -8.62 -13.84 -4.90
C VAL A 158 -7.74 -14.07 -6.13
N ARG A 159 -8.13 -13.54 -7.29
CA ARG A 159 -7.30 -13.65 -8.52
C ARG A 159 -5.90 -13.07 -8.31
N THR A 160 -5.81 -11.89 -7.70
CA THR A 160 -4.54 -11.19 -7.48
C THR A 160 -3.66 -11.96 -6.51
N MET A 161 -4.23 -12.46 -5.41
CA MET A 161 -3.54 -13.27 -4.42
C MET A 161 -3.05 -14.59 -4.99
N VAL A 162 -3.83 -15.28 -5.83
CA VAL A 162 -3.40 -16.53 -6.48
C VAL A 162 -2.19 -16.27 -7.37
N VAL A 163 -2.24 -15.25 -8.24
CA VAL A 163 -1.12 -14.93 -9.13
C VAL A 163 0.11 -14.50 -8.33
N PHE A 164 -0.06 -13.65 -7.33
CA PHE A 164 1.03 -13.21 -6.44
C PHE A 164 1.67 -14.40 -5.72
N SER A 165 0.87 -15.30 -5.13
CA SER A 165 1.38 -16.50 -4.44
C SER A 165 2.16 -17.41 -5.37
N ILE A 166 1.75 -17.56 -6.64
CA ILE A 166 2.51 -18.32 -7.64
C ILE A 166 3.85 -17.65 -7.92
N CYS A 167 3.89 -16.32 -8.10
CA CYS A 167 5.13 -15.58 -8.31
C CYS A 167 6.08 -15.72 -7.10
N CYS A 168 5.56 -15.56 -5.87
CA CYS A 168 6.34 -15.72 -4.65
C CYS A 168 6.87 -17.15 -4.50
N ALA A 169 6.03 -18.16 -4.73
CA ALA A 169 6.45 -19.56 -4.67
C ALA A 169 7.56 -19.87 -5.68
N ALA A 170 7.48 -19.34 -6.89
CA ALA A 170 8.52 -19.48 -7.90
C ALA A 170 9.84 -18.84 -7.47
N LEU A 171 9.82 -17.61 -6.94
CA LEU A 171 11.03 -16.93 -6.46
C LEU A 171 11.64 -17.65 -5.25
N ILE A 172 10.83 -18.06 -4.27
CA ILE A 172 11.27 -18.81 -3.09
C ILE A 172 11.91 -20.14 -3.48
N ALA A 173 11.34 -20.84 -4.47
CA ALA A 173 11.88 -22.12 -4.94
C ALA A 173 13.25 -21.99 -5.63
N ILE A 174 13.57 -20.81 -6.17
CA ILE A 174 14.84 -20.54 -6.85
C ILE A 174 15.91 -20.09 -5.85
N ASP A 175 15.60 -19.06 -5.05
CA ASP A 175 16.51 -18.53 -4.03
C ASP A 175 15.70 -17.97 -2.84
N PRO A 176 15.52 -18.74 -1.76
CA PRO A 176 14.76 -18.28 -0.60
C PRO A 176 15.44 -17.11 0.12
N MET A 177 16.77 -17.02 0.09
CA MET A 177 17.51 -15.94 0.77
C MET A 177 17.45 -14.65 -0.04
N GLY A 178 17.64 -14.73 -1.36
CA GLY A 178 17.43 -13.60 -2.26
C GLY A 178 15.99 -13.08 -2.21
N PHE A 179 15.00 -13.97 -2.17
CA PHE A 179 13.61 -13.59 -1.97
C PHE A 179 13.41 -12.85 -0.64
N PHE A 180 13.97 -13.38 0.46
CA PHE A 180 13.87 -12.75 1.76
C PHE A 180 14.47 -11.33 1.75
N PHE A 181 15.69 -11.15 1.26
CA PHE A 181 16.37 -9.85 1.31
C PHE A 181 15.80 -8.82 0.34
N PHE A 182 15.40 -9.23 -0.87
CA PHE A 182 15.02 -8.28 -1.92
C PHE A 182 13.52 -8.06 -2.07
N PHE A 183 12.70 -8.91 -1.45
CA PHE A 183 11.24 -8.80 -1.46
C PHE A 183 10.66 -8.78 -0.05
N ALA A 184 10.76 -9.89 0.70
CA ALA A 184 10.02 -10.03 1.96
C ALA A 184 10.43 -9.00 3.02
N LEU A 185 11.73 -8.78 3.23
CA LEU A 185 12.24 -7.80 4.19
C LEU A 185 11.80 -6.37 3.83
N PRO A 186 11.96 -5.90 2.57
CA PRO A 186 11.38 -4.63 2.13
C PRO A 186 9.87 -4.51 2.37
N TRP A 187 9.08 -5.55 2.09
CA TRP A 187 7.64 -5.53 2.33
C TRP A 187 7.31 -5.33 3.80
N ILE A 188 7.98 -6.07 4.68
CA ILE A 188 7.82 -5.94 6.14
C ILE A 188 8.14 -4.50 6.55
N VAL A 189 9.34 -4.00 6.25
CA VAL A 189 9.77 -2.66 6.68
C VAL A 189 8.80 -1.57 6.19
N VAL A 190 8.40 -1.63 4.93
CA VAL A 190 7.55 -0.57 4.36
C VAL A 190 6.11 -0.65 4.85
N SER A 191 5.58 -1.84 5.16
CA SER A 191 4.25 -1.97 5.78
C SER A 191 4.13 -1.24 7.11
N PHE A 192 5.17 -1.28 7.95
CA PHE A 192 5.23 -0.49 9.18
C PHE A 192 5.43 1.01 8.87
N GLY A 193 6.25 1.34 7.87
CA GLY A 193 6.46 2.72 7.42
C GLY A 193 5.18 3.44 6.96
N LEU A 194 4.15 2.71 6.49
CA LEU A 194 2.84 3.28 6.18
C LEU A 194 2.15 3.86 7.42
N GLY A 195 2.26 3.18 8.57
CA GLY A 195 1.70 3.66 9.83
C GLY A 195 2.38 4.93 10.31
N ASP A 196 3.72 5.00 10.19
CA ASP A 196 4.46 6.22 10.53
C ASP A 196 4.07 7.39 9.62
N ASN A 197 3.97 7.18 8.31
CA ASN A 197 3.50 8.21 7.38
C ASN A 197 2.10 8.69 7.74
N ASN A 198 1.17 7.77 8.01
CA ASN A 198 -0.20 8.13 8.40
C ASN A 198 -0.20 8.98 9.67
N TYR A 199 0.51 8.53 10.71
CA TYR A 199 0.62 9.29 11.95
C TYR A 199 1.16 10.71 11.71
N ASN A 200 2.27 10.82 10.97
CA ASN A 200 2.92 12.11 10.71
C ASN A 200 2.10 13.04 9.80
N HIS A 201 1.24 12.50 8.92
CA HIS A 201 0.35 13.32 8.09
C HIS A 201 -0.76 13.97 8.92
N HIS A 202 -1.21 13.31 9.99
CA HIS A 202 -2.39 13.73 10.74
C HIS A 202 -2.08 14.34 12.11
N HIS A 203 -0.92 14.04 12.68
CA HIS A 203 -0.53 14.55 13.99
C HIS A 203 -0.37 16.07 13.98
N GLY A 204 -1.22 16.76 14.76
CA GLY A 204 -1.21 18.22 14.86
C GLY A 204 -2.11 18.94 13.85
N CYS A 205 -2.81 18.22 12.97
CA CYS A 205 -3.87 18.80 12.14
C CYS A 205 -5.06 19.22 13.02
N LYS A 206 -5.76 20.29 12.63
CA LYS A 206 -6.77 20.89 13.51
C LYS A 206 -8.10 20.13 13.51
N MET A 207 -8.31 19.21 12.55
CA MET A 207 -9.47 18.31 12.51
C MET A 207 -10.81 19.05 12.50
N THR A 208 -10.84 20.29 11.98
CA THR A 208 -12.02 21.17 12.09
C THR A 208 -13.09 20.88 11.03
N ASN A 209 -12.71 20.28 9.91
CA ASN A 209 -13.60 19.93 8.81
C ASN A 209 -13.08 18.71 8.05
N GLU A 210 -13.82 18.26 7.04
CA GLU A 210 -13.50 17.06 6.24
C GLU A 210 -12.25 17.19 5.34
N TYR A 211 -11.63 18.37 5.28
CA TYR A 211 -10.41 18.64 4.52
C TYR A 211 -9.21 19.00 5.41
N ASP A 212 -9.38 18.98 6.73
CA ASP A 212 -8.39 19.46 7.71
C ASP A 212 -7.90 18.32 8.58
N SER A 213 -7.32 17.32 7.93
CA SER A 213 -6.81 16.09 8.52
C SER A 213 -5.40 15.81 8.07
#